data_AF-A0AAV5JGA9-F1
#
_entry.id   AF-A0AAV5JGA9-F1
#
_cell.length_a   1.000
_cell.length_b   1.000
_cell.length_c   1.000
_cell.angle_alpha   90.00
_cell.angle_beta   90.00
_cell.angle_gamma   90.00
#
_symmetry.space_group_name_H-M   'P 1'
#
loop_
_entity.id
_entity.type
_entity.pdbx_description
1 polymer ?
#
loop_
_entity_poly.entity_id
_entity_poly.type
_entity_poly.pdbx_seq_one_letter_code
_entity_poly.pdbx_strand_id
1 'polypeptide(L)'
;MVIGVGFDCNPMVFAAGETGIWSFIRCLGERKIASSPSKQGSQFSEAFGKLYGQSKHGLSNDTVEPSGGQGVIHENCINCIMPLKEGEGTRVMRFSTSGLDGKVAIWDLENQEDLSNYL
;
A
#
# COMPACT_ATOMS: atom_id res chain seq x y z
N MET A 1 15.21 3.38 9.03
CA MET A 1 14.18 3.16 7.99
C MET A 1 13.34 4.41 7.84
N VAL A 2 12.80 4.64 6.65
CA VAL A 2 11.86 5.74 6.36
C VAL A 2 10.65 5.15 5.66
N ILE A 3 9.47 5.68 5.98
CA ILE A 3 8.21 5.31 5.33
C ILE A 3 7.79 6.46 4.41
N GLY A 4 7.68 6.15 3.11
CA GLY A 4 7.06 7.03 2.12
C GLY A 4 5.58 6.69 1.97
N VAL A 5 4.73 7.70 1.81
CA VAL A 5 3.31 7.55 1.50
C VAL A 5 2.90 8.56 0.43
N GLY A 6 1.79 8.33 -0.26
CA GLY A 6 1.27 9.29 -1.23
C GLY A 6 0.37 8.64 -2.29
N PHE A 7 0.65 9.01 -3.54
CA PHE A 7 -0.17 8.66 -4.71
C PHE A 7 -0.25 7.16 -4.99
N ASP A 8 0.78 6.40 -4.62
CA ASP A 8 0.84 4.94 -4.84
C ASP A 8 -0.15 4.15 -3.95
N CYS A 9 -0.86 4.83 -3.04
CA CYS A 9 -1.88 4.26 -2.15
C CYS A 9 -1.37 3.17 -1.18
N ASN A 10 -0.06 2.91 -1.19
CA ASN A 10 0.60 1.95 -0.31
C ASN A 10 1.79 2.62 0.38
N PRO A 11 2.00 2.38 1.69
CA PRO A 11 3.23 2.82 2.34
C PRO A 11 4.44 2.07 1.80
N MET A 12 5.52 2.78 1.54
CA MET A 12 6.77 2.27 0.97
C MET A 12 7.88 2.33 1.99
N VAL A 13 8.64 1.24 2.12
CA VAL A 13 9.75 1.12 3.06
C VAL A 13 11.07 1.42 2.36
N PHE A 14 11.85 2.30 2.95
CA PHE A 14 13.20 2.63 2.51
C PHE A 14 14.22 2.40 3.62
N ALA A 15 15.41 1.93 3.25
CA ALA A 15 16.57 1.82 4.14
C ALA A 15 17.76 2.58 3.56
N ALA A 16 18.53 3.21 4.43
CA ALA A 16 19.77 3.87 4.05
C ALA A 16 20.88 2.81 3.99
N GLY A 17 21.63 2.78 2.90
CA GLY A 17 22.90 2.06 2.83
C GLY A 17 23.99 2.76 3.65
N GLU A 18 25.19 2.17 3.68
CA GLU A 18 26.36 2.74 4.36
C GLU A 18 26.76 4.13 3.83
N THR A 19 26.39 4.42 2.58
CA THR A 19 26.63 5.71 1.92
C THR A 19 25.63 6.80 2.32
N GLY A 20 24.61 6.46 3.12
CA GLY A 20 23.50 7.36 3.47
C GLY A 20 22.45 7.54 2.38
N ILE A 21 22.60 6.87 1.23
CA ILE A 21 21.60 6.86 0.15
C ILE A 21 20.47 5.90 0.51
N TRP A 22 19.23 6.36 0.37
CA TRP A 22 18.05 5.56 0.61
C TRP A 22 17.70 4.70 -0.59
N SER A 23 17.51 3.41 -0.34
CA SER A 23 17.06 2.43 -1.34
C SER A 23 15.67 1.94 -0.98
N PHE A 24 14.83 1.79 -2.01
CA PHE A 24 13.52 1.17 -1.90
C PHE A 24 13.66 -0.30 -1.52
N ILE A 25 12.86 -0.76 -0.56
CA ILE A 25 12.79 -2.16 -0.15
C ILE A 25 11.53 -2.80 -0.73
N ARG A 26 10.35 -2.29 -0.37
CA ARG A 26 9.03 -2.81 -0.78
C ARG A 26 7.90 -1.86 -0.42
N CYS A 27 6.72 -2.12 -0.96
CA CYS A 27 5.46 -1.59 -0.43
C CYS A 27 4.91 -2.50 0.68
N LEU A 28 4.21 -1.90 1.63
CA LEU A 28 3.41 -2.58 2.64
C LEU A 28 2.00 -2.86 2.11
N GLY A 29 1.39 -3.95 2.55
CA GLY A 29 0.04 -4.35 2.11
C GLY A 29 0.01 -5.21 0.85
N GLU A 30 1.06 -5.16 0.03
CA GLU A 30 1.25 -6.08 -1.09
C GLU A 30 1.38 -7.52 -0.57
N ARG A 31 0.32 -8.32 -0.72
CA ARG A 31 0.42 -9.76 -0.53
C ARG A 31 1.27 -10.31 -1.66
N LYS A 32 2.36 -11.00 -1.33
CA LYS A 32 3.13 -11.80 -2.28
C LYS A 32 2.16 -12.74 -2.98
N ILE A 33 1.80 -12.43 -4.22
CA ILE A 33 1.06 -13.35 -5.07
C ILE A 33 1.99 -14.55 -5.22
N ALA A 34 1.61 -15.69 -4.63
CA ALA A 34 2.28 -16.95 -4.93
C ALA A 34 2.31 -17.04 -6.46
N SER A 35 3.50 -17.09 -7.04
CA SER A 35 3.72 -17.07 -8.48
C SER A 35 2.93 -18.18 -9.16
N SER A 36 1.69 -17.89 -9.54
CA SER A 36 0.88 -18.78 -10.36
C SER A 36 1.51 -18.79 -11.75
N PRO A 37 1.68 -19.96 -12.39
CA PRO A 37 2.33 -20.07 -13.68
C PRO A 37 1.59 -19.16 -14.67
N SER A 38 2.37 -18.34 -15.37
CA SER A 38 1.91 -17.36 -16.35
C SER A 38 0.89 -17.96 -17.32
N LYS A 39 -0.40 -17.68 -17.12
CA LYS A 39 -1.36 -17.76 -18.21
C LYS A 39 -1.23 -16.47 -19.01
N GLN A 40 -0.70 -16.63 -20.21
CA GLN A 40 -0.59 -15.63 -21.25
C GLN A 40 -1.99 -15.14 -21.63
N GLY A 41 -2.51 -14.22 -20.83
CA GLY A 41 -3.77 -13.50 -21.05
C GLY A 41 -3.45 -12.01 -21.06
N SER A 42 -3.79 -11.36 -22.17
CA SER A 42 -3.51 -9.96 -22.51
C SER A 42 -3.70 -8.97 -21.35
N GLN A 43 -2.60 -8.37 -20.88
CA GLN A 43 -2.60 -7.21 -19.97
C GLN A 43 -3.26 -5.96 -20.59
N PHE A 44 -3.65 -5.99 -21.87
CA PHE A 44 -4.28 -4.84 -22.54
C PHE A 44 -5.78 -4.65 -22.18
N SER A 45 -6.46 -5.63 -21.59
CA SER A 45 -7.91 -5.51 -21.29
C SER A 45 -8.23 -4.86 -19.94
N GLU A 46 -7.33 -4.93 -18.94
CA GLU A 46 -7.58 -4.32 -17.62
C GLU A 46 -7.55 -2.78 -17.64
N ALA A 47 -6.63 -2.20 -18.41
CA ALA A 47 -6.50 -0.74 -18.53
C ALA A 47 -7.74 -0.10 -19.20
N PHE A 48 -8.35 -0.80 -20.17
CA PHE A 48 -9.59 -0.34 -20.82
C PHE A 48 -10.82 -0.54 -19.93
N GLY A 49 -10.87 -1.59 -19.12
CA GLY A 49 -11.97 -1.78 -18.15
C GLY A 49 -12.08 -0.62 -17.16
N LYS A 50 -10.93 -0.11 -16.68
CA LYS A 50 -10.88 1.07 -15.80
C LYS A 50 -11.30 2.36 -16.52
N LEU A 51 -10.92 2.53 -17.79
CA LEU A 51 -11.26 3.72 -18.59
C LEU A 51 -12.76 3.79 -18.94
N TYR A 52 -13.39 2.65 -19.27
CA TYR A 52 -14.81 2.61 -19.60
C TYR A 52 -15.73 2.54 -18.37
N GLY A 53 -15.25 2.06 -17.22
CA GLY A 53 -16.03 2.02 -15.96
C GLY A 53 -16.16 3.36 -15.25
N GLN A 54 -15.21 4.29 -15.48
CA GLN A 54 -15.20 5.61 -14.85
C GLN A 54 -16.22 6.59 -15.47
N SER A 55 -16.63 6.40 -16.73
CA SER A 55 -17.49 7.37 -17.43
C SER A 55 -18.99 7.26 -17.11
N LYS A 56 -19.42 6.28 -16.31
CA LYS A 56 -20.85 6.05 -16.00
C LYS A 56 -21.26 6.29 -14.56
N HIS A 57 -20.34 6.60 -13.64
CA HIS A 57 -20.66 6.77 -12.23
C HIS A 57 -21.05 8.21 -11.90
N GLY A 58 -22.23 8.59 -12.39
CA GLY A 58 -23.02 9.69 -11.88
C GLY A 58 -24.39 9.17 -11.48
N LEU A 59 -24.49 8.16 -10.62
CA LEU A 59 -25.73 7.73 -9.97
C LEU A 59 -25.43 6.83 -8.76
N SER A 60 -26.19 7.10 -7.70
CA SER A 60 -26.17 6.50 -6.38
C SER A 60 -26.64 5.04 -6.35
N ASN A 61 -26.13 4.31 -5.35
CA ASN A 61 -26.61 3.08 -4.72
C ASN A 61 -26.60 1.73 -5.47
N ASP A 62 -25.84 0.84 -4.84
CA ASP A 62 -26.09 -0.59 -4.59
C ASP A 62 -25.84 -1.61 -5.70
N THR A 63 -25.04 -2.61 -5.34
CA THR A 63 -24.90 -3.93 -5.99
C THR A 63 -24.09 -4.01 -7.29
N VAL A 64 -22.81 -3.61 -7.25
CA VAL A 64 -21.75 -4.37 -7.93
C VAL A 64 -20.54 -4.34 -7.00
N GLU A 65 -20.35 -5.38 -6.20
CA GLU A 65 -19.06 -5.64 -5.56
C GLU A 65 -18.00 -5.66 -6.69
N PRO A 66 -17.06 -4.70 -6.74
CA PRO A 66 -15.95 -4.82 -7.65
C PRO A 66 -15.21 -6.07 -7.21
N SER A 67 -15.19 -7.09 -8.07
CA SER A 67 -14.40 -8.31 -7.90
C SER A 67 -13.08 -7.97 -7.21
N GLY A 68 -12.95 -8.43 -5.96
CA GLY A 68 -12.16 -7.78 -4.92
C GLY A 68 -10.84 -7.18 -5.38
N GLY A 69 -10.64 -5.90 -5.06
CA GLY A 69 -9.32 -5.27 -5.09
C GLY A 69 -8.37 -6.08 -4.23
N GLN A 70 -7.66 -7.02 -4.86
CA GLN A 70 -6.76 -7.93 -4.16
C GLN A 70 -5.57 -7.14 -3.63
N GLY A 71 -5.67 -6.70 -2.38
CA GLY A 71 -4.50 -6.41 -1.54
C GLY A 71 -4.04 -4.95 -1.44
N VAL A 72 -4.87 -3.96 -1.78
CA VAL A 72 -4.53 -2.55 -1.53
C VAL A 72 -5.46 -1.99 -0.45
N ILE A 73 -4.89 -1.49 0.65
CA ILE A 73 -5.68 -1.00 1.80
C ILE A 73 -6.34 0.34 1.46
N HIS A 74 -5.59 1.28 0.90
CA HIS A 74 -6.13 2.55 0.41
C HIS A 74 -6.45 2.48 -1.09
N GLU A 75 -7.52 3.13 -1.50
CA GLU A 75 -7.95 3.22 -2.92
C GLU A 75 -7.73 4.62 -3.50
N ASN A 76 -7.15 5.52 -2.71
CA ASN A 76 -6.82 6.88 -3.10
C ASN A 76 -5.57 7.35 -2.35
N CYS A 77 -5.03 8.51 -2.76
CA CYS A 77 -3.81 9.10 -2.23
C CYS A 77 -3.81 9.14 -0.69
N ILE A 78 -2.75 8.60 -0.09
CA ILE A 78 -2.48 8.72 1.34
C ILE A 78 -1.97 10.14 1.58
N ASN A 79 -2.73 10.94 2.33
CA ASN A 79 -2.42 12.34 2.59
C ASN A 79 -1.89 12.59 4.01
N CYS A 80 -2.03 11.62 4.93
CA CYS A 80 -1.46 11.73 6.27
C CYS A 80 -0.83 10.41 6.72
N ILE A 81 0.28 10.55 7.44
CA ILE A 81 0.97 9.49 8.17
C ILE A 81 1.27 9.99 9.58
N MET A 82 1.00 9.16 10.59
CA MET A 82 1.22 9.53 11.99
C MET A 82 1.93 8.40 12.73
N PRO A 83 3.07 8.67 13.40
CA PRO A 83 3.72 7.68 14.24
C PRO A 83 2.85 7.36 15.45
N LEU A 84 2.67 6.07 15.74
CA LEU A 84 2.03 5.61 16.96
C LEU A 84 3.14 5.27 17.94
N LYS A 85 3.33 6.14 18.95
CA LYS A 85 4.34 5.91 19.99
C LYS A 85 3.87 4.80 20.91
N GLU A 86 4.66 3.74 21.00
CA GLU A 86 4.49 2.67 21.97
C GLU A 86 5.80 2.60 22.78
N GLY A 87 5.79 3.09 24.03
CA GLY A 87 6.93 3.06 24.96
C GLY A 87 8.00 4.16 24.81
N GLU A 88 9.07 4.06 25.62
CA GLU A 88 10.24 4.97 25.67
C GLU A 88 11.31 4.66 24.59
N GLY A 89 10.95 3.93 23.53
CA GLY A 89 11.87 3.58 22.45
C GLY A 89 12.22 4.77 21.55
N THR A 90 13.44 4.78 21.00
CA THR A 90 13.90 5.82 20.06
C THR A 90 13.40 5.60 18.62
N ARG A 91 12.96 4.38 18.27
CA ARG A 91 12.47 4.01 16.93
C ARG A 91 10.96 3.75 16.98
N VAL A 92 10.23 4.37 16.06
CA VAL A 92 8.79 4.13 15.87
C VAL A 92 8.61 2.91 14.99
N MET A 93 7.93 1.88 15.50
CA MET A 93 7.65 0.63 14.79
C MET A 93 6.20 0.51 14.33
N ARG A 94 5.32 1.34 14.88
CA ARG A 94 3.89 1.35 14.58
C ARG A 94 3.46 2.72 14.09
N PHE A 95 2.63 2.77 13.08
CA PHE A 95 2.13 4.03 12.54
C PHE A 95 0.75 3.88 11.91
N SER A 96 0.04 4.98 11.75
CA SER A 96 -1.24 5.01 11.04
C SER A 96 -1.15 5.84 9.76
N THR A 97 -1.94 5.47 8.76
CA THR A 97 -2.14 6.24 7.53
C THR A 97 -3.60 6.58 7.34
N SER A 98 -3.89 7.74 6.75
CA SER A 98 -5.22 8.08 6.24
C SER A 98 -5.13 8.54 4.79
N GLY A 99 -6.14 8.19 4.01
CA GLY A 99 -6.24 8.57 2.60
C GLY A 99 -7.47 9.42 2.30
N LEU A 100 -7.47 10.00 1.09
CA LEU A 100 -8.63 10.71 0.55
C LEU A 100 -9.83 9.79 0.26
N ASP A 101 -9.63 8.47 0.39
CA ASP A 101 -10.67 7.45 0.38
C ASP A 101 -11.44 7.35 1.70
N GLY A 102 -11.07 8.16 2.71
CA GLY A 102 -11.71 8.15 4.03
C GLY A 102 -11.33 6.95 4.90
N LYS A 103 -10.37 6.13 4.47
CA LYS A 103 -9.89 4.97 5.23
C LYS A 103 -8.76 5.37 6.17
N VAL A 104 -8.68 4.68 7.30
CA VAL A 104 -7.54 4.76 8.24
C VAL A 104 -7.00 3.35 8.44
N ALA A 105 -5.68 3.19 8.33
CA ALA A 105 -5.00 1.91 8.48
C ALA A 105 -3.89 2.01 9.52
N ILE A 106 -3.68 0.94 10.28
CA ILE A 106 -2.57 0.82 11.24
C ILE A 106 -1.59 -0.21 10.71
N TRP A 107 -0.32 0.15 10.75
CA TRP A 107 0.80 -0.65 10.28
C TRP A 107 1.72 -0.95 11.45
N ASP A 108 2.15 -2.20 11.52
CA ASP A 108 3.05 -2.70 12.55
C ASP A 108 4.23 -3.40 11.88
N LEU A 109 5.40 -2.79 12.02
CA LEU A 109 6.64 -3.27 11.41
C LEU A 109 7.31 -4.38 12.23
N GLU A 110 6.94 -4.59 13.49
CA GLU A 110 7.53 -5.64 14.33
C GLU A 110 7.11 -7.04 13.86
N ASN A 111 5.91 -7.13 13.28
CA ASN A 111 5.33 -8.37 12.76
C ASN A 111 5.71 -8.66 11.29
N GLN A 112 6.79 -8.06 10.77
CA GLN A 112 7.26 -8.24 9.39
C GLN A 112 8.67 -8.85 9.40
N GLU A 113 8.76 -10.19 9.34
CA GLU A 113 10.03 -10.95 9.39
C GLU A 113 11.03 -10.52 8.29
N ASP A 114 10.55 -10.08 7.14
CA ASP A 114 11.39 -9.65 6.01
C ASP A 114 12.10 -8.30 6.26
N LEU A 115 11.60 -7.51 7.21
CA LEU A 115 12.16 -6.21 7.56
C LEU A 115 13.13 -6.28 8.75
N SER A 116 13.27 -7.45 9.39
CA SER A 116 14.16 -7.64 10.56
C SER A 116 15.62 -7.38 10.28
N ASN A 117 16.07 -7.55 9.03
CA ASN A 117 17.47 -7.32 8.63
C ASN A 117 17.82 -5.81 8.50
N TYR A 118 16.81 -4.95 8.52
CA TYR A 118 16.96 -3.48 8.45
C TYR A 118 16.59 -2.80 9.78
N LEU A 119 16.29 -3.61 10.78
CA LEU A 119 16.07 -3.19 12.15
C LEU A 119 17.40 -2.89 12.84
#